data_AF-A0A386Z924-F1
#
_entry.id   AF-A0A386Z924-F1
#
_cell.length_a   1.000
_cell.length_b   1.000
_cell.length_c   1.000
_cell.angle_alpha   90.00
_cell.angle_beta   90.00
_cell.angle_gamma   90.00
#
_symmetry.space_group_name_H-M   'P 1'
#
loop_
_entity.id
_entity.type
_entity.pdbx_description
1 polymer ?
#
loop_
_entity_poly.entity_id
_entity_poly.type
_entity_poly.pdbx_seq_one_letter_code
_entity_poly.pdbx_strand_id
1 'polypeptide(L)'
;MDRQLFAALGWSEGDLLGLRTEGAVLVAEPGTDVVPGAAMVVRAGFVRVPYRWRRRVNLFLGDRVLLLASPSRKRLAIYAPVAIAEVFGPVLDGLSR
;
A
#
# COMPACT_ATOMS: atom_id res chain seq x y z
N MET A 1 -8.96 9.12 -4.00
CA MET A 1 -7.80 9.22 -3.08
C MET A 1 -6.59 9.62 -3.92
N ASP A 2 -5.43 9.87 -3.31
CA ASP A 2 -4.41 10.85 -3.71
C ASP A 2 -3.78 10.70 -5.12
N ARG A 3 -4.32 11.39 -6.13
CA ARG A 3 -3.77 11.44 -7.51
C ARG A 3 -2.38 12.09 -7.55
N GLN A 4 -2.11 13.02 -6.64
CA GLN A 4 -0.81 13.69 -6.57
C GLN A 4 0.26 12.74 -6.04
N LEU A 5 -0.06 11.89 -5.06
CA LEU A 5 0.85 10.85 -4.57
C LEU A 5 1.28 9.87 -5.67
N PHE A 6 0.34 9.37 -6.49
CA PHE A 6 0.70 8.47 -7.59
C PHE A 6 1.52 9.18 -8.68
N ALA A 7 1.19 10.43 -8.99
CA ALA A 7 1.98 11.24 -9.90
C ALA A 7 3.41 11.48 -9.37
N ALA A 8 3.57 11.72 -8.07
CA ALA A 8 4.88 11.87 -7.42
C ALA A 8 5.70 10.58 -7.44
N LEU A 9 5.05 9.41 -7.49
CA LEU A 9 5.68 8.11 -7.69
C LEU A 9 6.01 7.81 -9.16
N GLY A 10 5.59 8.70 -10.08
CA GLY A 10 5.74 8.52 -11.53
C GLY A 10 4.83 7.42 -12.09
N TRP A 11 3.71 7.13 -11.41
CA TRP A 11 2.76 6.09 -11.82
C TRP A 11 1.58 6.70 -12.60
N SER A 12 1.17 5.99 -13.65
CA SER A 12 0.10 6.39 -14.57
C SER A 12 -1.09 5.42 -14.50
N GLU A 13 -2.23 5.83 -15.06
CA GLU A 13 -3.39 4.94 -15.16
C GLU A 13 -3.06 3.71 -16.02
N GLY A 14 -3.42 2.53 -15.53
CA GLY A 14 -3.11 1.26 -16.18
C GLY A 14 -1.80 0.61 -15.74
N ASP A 15 -0.94 1.32 -15.00
CA ASP A 15 0.31 0.75 -14.51
C ASP A 15 0.06 -0.49 -13.63
N LEU A 16 0.82 -1.55 -13.93
CA LEU A 16 0.85 -2.78 -13.17
C LEU A 16 2.01 -2.72 -12.18
N LEU A 17 1.69 -2.77 -10.90
CA LEU A 17 2.66 -2.69 -9.82
C LEU A 17 2.81 -4.04 -9.15
N GLY A 18 4.07 -4.44 -8.97
CA GLY A 18 4.42 -5.58 -8.15
C GLY A 18 4.02 -5.32 -6.71
N LEU A 19 3.65 -6.38 -6.01
CA LEU A 19 3.35 -6.35 -4.59
C LEU A 19 4.23 -7.36 -3.87
N ARG A 20 4.63 -6.98 -2.66
CA ARG A 20 5.28 -7.87 -1.69
C ARG A 20 4.84 -7.48 -0.29
N THR A 21 5.10 -8.37 0.66
CA THR A 21 4.81 -8.15 2.09
C THR A 21 6.11 -7.94 2.86
N GLU A 22 6.09 -7.02 3.82
CA GLU A 22 7.09 -6.86 4.87
C GLU A 22 6.36 -6.93 6.22
N GLY A 23 6.32 -8.12 6.82
CA GLY A 23 5.41 -8.39 7.94
C GLY A 23 3.95 -8.11 7.55
N ALA A 24 3.27 -7.26 8.33
CA ALA A 24 1.90 -6.83 8.07
C ALA A 24 1.76 -5.67 7.07
N VAL A 25 2.85 -5.22 6.44
CA VAL A 25 2.86 -4.10 5.49
C VAL A 25 2.85 -4.62 4.05
N LEU A 26 2.01 -4.05 3.19
CA LEU A 26 2.13 -4.25 1.73
C LEU A 26 3.02 -3.18 1.13
N VAL A 27 3.98 -3.59 0.31
CA VAL A 27 4.83 -2.69 -0.45
C VAL A 27 4.53 -2.87 -1.93
N ALA A 28 4.15 -1.77 -2.58
CA ALA A 28 3.98 -1.69 -4.02
C ALA A 28 5.19 -1.01 -4.67
N GLU A 29 5.65 -1.58 -5.77
CA GLU A 29 6.77 -1.06 -6.57
C GLU A 29 6.61 -1.43 -8.04
N PRO A 30 7.22 -0.68 -8.98
CA PRO A 30 7.31 -1.08 -10.37
C PRO A 30 7.95 -2.48 -10.48
N GLY A 31 7.31 -3.39 -11.22
CA GLY A 31 7.84 -4.72 -11.46
C GLY A 31 7.93 -4.99 -12.96
N THR A 32 8.95 -5.74 -13.37
CA THR A 32 9.11 -6.23 -14.74
C THR A 32 8.35 -7.54 -14.99
N ASP A 33 8.11 -8.33 -13.93
CA ASP A 33 7.49 -9.66 -14.00
C ASP A 33 6.12 -9.70 -13.30
N VAL A 34 5.30 -8.67 -13.52
CA VAL A 34 4.00 -8.57 -12.86
C VAL A 34 2.95 -9.36 -13.63
N VAL A 35 2.43 -10.42 -13.00
CA VAL A 35 1.35 -11.22 -13.59
C VAL A 35 0.01 -10.46 -13.52
N PRO A 36 -0.70 -10.28 -14.65
CA PRO A 36 -2.05 -9.70 -14.65
C PRO A 36 -2.97 -10.43 -13.66
N GLY A 37 -3.65 -9.67 -12.80
CA GLY A 37 -4.52 -10.20 -11.73
C GLY A 37 -3.83 -10.43 -10.38
N ALA A 38 -2.50 -10.50 -10.35
CA ALA A 38 -1.70 -10.47 -9.12
C ALA A 38 -1.10 -9.07 -8.84
N ALA A 39 -1.08 -8.21 -9.86
CA ALA A 39 -0.66 -6.82 -9.81
C ALA A 39 -1.60 -5.92 -8.99
N MET A 40 -1.05 -4.90 -8.34
CA MET A 40 -1.83 -3.71 -8.01
C MET A 40 -1.97 -2.84 -9.26
N VAL A 41 -3.15 -2.27 -9.49
CA VAL A 41 -3.43 -1.44 -10.68
C VAL A 41 -3.84 -0.04 -10.26
N VAL A 42 -3.24 0.98 -10.88
CA VAL A 42 -3.65 2.38 -10.75
C VAL A 42 -4.80 2.66 -11.72
N ARG A 43 -5.96 3.10 -11.23
CA ARG A 43 -7.13 3.42 -12.04
C ARG A 43 -7.91 4.58 -11.44
N ALA A 44 -8.15 5.64 -12.22
CA ALA A 44 -8.96 6.79 -11.83
C ALA A 44 -8.56 7.44 -10.47
N GLY A 45 -7.26 7.49 -10.16
CA GLY A 45 -6.78 8.00 -8.86
C GLY A 45 -7.02 7.04 -7.67
N PHE A 46 -7.26 5.76 -7.95
CA PHE A 46 -7.32 4.71 -6.94
C PHE A 46 -6.32 3.60 -7.27
N VAL A 47 -5.89 2.88 -6.25
CA VAL A 47 -5.14 1.63 -6.42
C VAL A 47 -6.03 0.46 -6.03
N ARG A 48 -6.08 -0.55 -6.90
CA ARG A 48 -6.79 -1.80 -6.62
C ARG A 48 -5.81 -2.85 -6.12
N VAL A 49 -5.91 -3.18 -4.83
CA VAL A 49 -5.14 -4.28 -4.23
C VAL A 49 -5.89 -5.61 -4.43
N PRO A 50 -5.29 -6.63 -5.07
CA PRO A 50 -5.92 -7.93 -5.25
C PRO A 50 -6.29 -8.61 -3.93
N TYR A 51 -7.37 -9.40 -3.95
CA TYR A 51 -7.91 -10.07 -2.74
C TYR A 51 -6.85 -10.88 -1.99
N ARG A 52 -6.03 -11.65 -2.70
CA ARG A 52 -4.99 -12.49 -2.08
C ARG A 52 -3.95 -11.68 -1.31
N TRP A 53 -3.57 -10.50 -1.83
CA TRP A 53 -2.65 -9.60 -1.13
C TRP A 53 -3.28 -8.96 0.09
N ARG A 54 -4.53 -8.49 -0.04
CA ARG A 54 -5.29 -7.94 1.08
C ARG A 54 -5.38 -8.93 2.25
N ARG A 55 -5.68 -10.19 1.98
CA ARG A 55 -5.77 -11.24 3.01
C ARG A 55 -4.44 -11.56 3.70
N ARG A 56 -3.30 -11.37 3.05
CA ARG A 56 -1.97 -11.61 3.66
C ARG A 56 -1.65 -10.63 4.79
N VAL A 57 -2.26 -9.45 4.78
CA VAL A 57 -2.01 -8.38 5.76
C VAL A 57 -3.26 -7.98 6.54
N ASN A 58 -4.29 -8.83 6.54
CA ASN A 58 -5.58 -8.55 7.19
C ASN A 58 -6.21 -7.20 6.78
N LEU A 59 -6.09 -6.85 5.50
CA LEU A 59 -6.70 -5.65 4.93
C LEU A 59 -8.09 -5.98 4.36
N PHE A 60 -9.11 -5.30 4.85
CA PHE A 60 -10.50 -5.47 4.43
C PHE A 60 -11.02 -4.25 3.66
N LEU A 61 -12.15 -4.44 2.98
CA LEU A 61 -12.82 -3.32 2.31
C LEU A 61 -13.42 -2.39 3.37
N GLY A 62 -13.22 -1.09 3.20
CA GLY A 62 -13.65 -0.08 4.18
C GLY A 62 -12.59 0.26 5.23
N ASP A 63 -11.51 -0.51 5.33
CA ASP A 63 -10.40 -0.19 6.22
C ASP A 63 -9.76 1.15 5.83
N ARG A 64 -9.46 1.94 6.86
CA ARG A 64 -8.60 3.12 6.72
C ARG A 64 -7.15 2.67 6.82
N VAL A 65 -6.35 3.05 5.83
CA VAL A 65 -4.94 2.66 5.74
C VAL A 65 -4.05 3.89 5.83
N LEU A 66 -2.85 3.71 6.36
CA LEU A 66 -1.78 4.70 6.23
C LEU A 66 -0.97 4.40 4.97
N LEU A 67 -0.82 5.42 4.12
CA LEU A 67 -0.02 5.36 2.90
C LEU A 67 1.27 6.15 3.10
N LEU A 68 2.41 5.50 2.89
CA LEU A 68 3.72 6.16 2.91
C LEU A 68 4.41 5.97 1.56
N ALA A 69 4.59 7.07 0.83
CA ALA A 69 5.29 7.07 -0.44
C ALA A 69 6.78 7.37 -0.25
N SER A 70 7.61 6.67 -1.02
CA SER A 70 9.01 7.00 -1.23
C SER A 70 9.22 7.32 -2.72
N PRO A 71 9.09 8.59 -3.13
CA PRO A 71 9.23 9.01 -4.52
C PRO A 71 10.59 8.63 -5.13
N SER A 72 11.68 8.82 -4.39
CA SER A 72 13.03 8.50 -4.85
C SER A 72 13.25 7.02 -5.15
N ARG A 73 12.48 6.14 -4.51
CA ARG A 73 12.50 4.68 -4.73
C ARG A 73 11.33 4.18 -5.57
N LYS A 74 10.38 5.06 -5.95
CA LYS A 74 9.11 4.71 -6.58
C LYS A 74 8.36 3.62 -5.82
N ARG A 75 8.29 3.74 -4.49
CA ARG A 75 7.63 2.74 -3.62
C ARG A 75 6.47 3.34 -2.85
N LEU A 76 5.45 2.53 -2.62
CA LEU A 76 4.35 2.84 -1.72
C LEU A 76 4.21 1.75 -0.67
N ALA A 77 4.34 2.10 0.59
CA ALA A 77 3.98 1.24 1.70
C ALA A 77 2.52 1.50 2.10
N ILE A 78 1.76 0.42 2.29
CA ILE A 78 0.36 0.41 2.67
C ILE A 78 0.26 -0.32 4.01
N TYR A 79 -0.02 0.43 5.06
CA TYR A 79 -0.17 -0.09 6.41
C TYR A 79 -1.66 -0.35 6.67
N ALA A 80 -2.02 -1.63 6.77
CA ALA A 80 -3.34 -2.05 7.23
C ALA A 80 -3.53 -1.71 8.73
N PRO A 81 -4.77 -1.67 9.25
CA PRO A 81 -5.03 -1.34 10.66
C PRO A 81 -4.19 -2.15 11.65
N VAL A 82 -3.98 -3.45 11.37
CA VAL A 82 -3.13 -4.31 12.21
C VAL A 82 -1.67 -3.84 12.22
N ALA A 83 -1.11 -3.47 11.07
CA ALA A 83 0.26 -2.97 10.97
C ALA A 83 0.42 -1.60 11.66
N ILE A 84 -0.61 -0.75 11.59
CA ILE A 84 -0.61 0.52 12.31
C ILE A 84 -0.56 0.28 13.82
N ALA A 85 -1.38 -0.64 14.33
CA ALA A 85 -1.37 -0.99 15.75
C ALA A 85 -0.02 -1.59 16.18
N GLU A 86 0.59 -2.46 15.36
CA GLU A 86 1.91 -3.05 15.66
C GLU A 86 3.03 -2.00 15.68
N VAL A 87 3.06 -1.08 14.70
CA VAL A 87 4.15 -0.11 14.55
C VAL A 87 3.99 1.09 15.49
N PHE A 88 2.77 1.61 15.63
CA PHE A 88 2.50 2.84 16.37
C PHE A 88 1.89 2.61 17.75
N GLY A 89 1.39 1.40 18.05
CA GLY A 89 0.81 1.07 19.36
C GLY A 89 1.67 1.52 20.54
N PRO A 90 2.97 1.15 20.60
CA PRO A 90 3.84 1.58 21.68
C PRO A 90 3.96 3.10 21.83
N VAL A 91 3.91 3.85 20.73
CA VAL A 91 3.97 5.32 20.72
C VAL A 91 2.64 5.91 21.21
N LEU A 92 1.52 5.40 20.70
CA LEU A 92 0.18 5.86 21.07
C LEU A 92 -0.14 5.60 22.55
N ASP A 93 0.30 4.47 23.09
CA ASP A 93 0.18 4.14 24.51
C ASP A 93 0.96 5.14 25.38
N GLY A 94 2.08 5.66 24.86
CA GLY A 94 2.89 6.69 25.50
C GLY A 94 2.26 8.09 25.47
N LEU A 95 1.35 8.38 24.53
CA LEU A 95 0.63 9.67 24.43
C LEU A 95 -0.60 9.77 25.34
N SER A 96 -1.05 8.65 25.89
CA SER A 96 -2.24 8.57 26.76
C SER A 96 -1.90 8.75 28.25
N ARG A 97 -0.67 9.17 28.57
CA ARG A 97 -0.19 9.51 29.91
C ARG A 97 -0.06 11.02 30.06
#